data_AF-A0A0B5ATJ2-F1
#
_entry.id   AF-A0A0B5ATJ2-F1
#
_cell.length_a   1.000
_cell.length_b   1.000
_cell.length_c   1.000
_cell.angle_alpha   90.00
_cell.angle_beta   90.00
_cell.angle_gamma   90.00
#
_symmetry.space_group_name_H-M   'P 1'
#
loop_
_entity.id
_entity.type
_entity.pdbx_description
1 polymer ?
#
loop_
_entity_poly.entity_id
_entity_poly.type
_entity_poly.pdbx_seq_one_letter_code
_entity_poly.pdbx_strand_id
1 'polypeptide(L)'
;MQKLNQLGLELISMKQELMNDKHSDIVRKALLFQVENMTENKLIEVDTQVELTNEKMLLDEFRLYLMEKPSYMKTAEELRGEYDAIRESITEKMNTEVNLESFSNVQDETITFIQTFELDLEWVKHYFAVKESDIPRLVKENGFVAKFAVLRLLKLVDDFMASNMSENDYVDVKRDDNVYMNVETSSYCLDLIYTVSIDDAEVEDTHEGIAKFISTTATDSDKYVTDKLS
;
A
#
# COMPACT_ATOMS: atom_id res chain seq x y z
N MET A 1 -11.57 -3.35 5.69
CA MET A 1 -11.54 -2.08 6.47
C MET A 1 -12.87 -1.34 6.45
N GLN A 2 -13.18 -0.55 7.47
CA GLN A 2 -14.40 0.27 7.51
C GLN A 2 -14.26 1.52 6.63
N LYS A 3 -14.78 1.47 5.39
CA LYS A 3 -14.68 2.59 4.41
C LYS A 3 -15.72 3.70 4.59
N LEU A 4 -16.76 3.47 5.40
CA LEU A 4 -17.78 4.48 5.70
C LEU A 4 -17.25 5.51 6.70
N ASN A 5 -17.62 6.77 6.48
CA ASN A 5 -17.37 7.84 7.44
C ASN A 5 -18.36 7.77 8.62
N GLN A 6 -18.19 8.65 9.61
CA GLN A 6 -19.00 8.64 10.82
C GLN A 6 -20.51 8.73 10.54
N LEU A 7 -20.92 9.54 9.57
CA LEU A 7 -22.33 9.68 9.18
C LEU A 7 -22.86 8.40 8.54
N GLY A 8 -22.09 7.78 7.64
CA GLY A 8 -22.45 6.48 7.05
C GLY A 8 -22.66 5.40 8.11
N LEU A 9 -21.83 5.40 9.16
CA LEU A 9 -21.93 4.45 10.27
C LEU A 9 -23.12 4.72 11.18
N GLU A 10 -23.41 6.00 11.44
CA GLU A 10 -24.62 6.40 12.16
C GLU A 10 -25.86 5.92 11.41
N LEU A 11 -25.91 6.07 10.09
CA LEU A 11 -27.01 5.59 9.25
C LEU A 11 -27.17 4.07 9.30
N ILE A 12 -26.06 3.32 9.29
CA ILE A 12 -26.08 1.86 9.46
C ILE A 12 -26.64 1.47 10.83
N SER A 13 -26.18 2.13 11.89
CA SER A 13 -26.69 1.89 13.24
C SER A 13 -28.18 2.20 13.33
N MET A 14 -28.65 3.30 12.75
CA MET A 14 -30.07 3.65 12.71
C MET A 14 -30.88 2.63 11.91
N LYS A 15 -30.38 2.13 10.78
CA LYS A 15 -31.04 1.07 10.01
C LYS A 15 -31.23 -0.18 10.86
N GLN A 16 -30.17 -0.58 11.56
CA GLN A 16 -30.19 -1.75 12.44
C GLN A 16 -31.22 -1.62 13.57
N GLU A 17 -31.29 -0.44 14.20
CA GLU A 17 -32.30 -0.16 15.24
C GLU A 17 -33.72 -0.11 14.67
N LEU A 18 -33.93 0.48 13.48
CA LEU A 18 -35.24 0.51 12.82
C LEU A 18 -35.77 -0.89 12.45
N MET A 19 -34.86 -1.81 12.08
CA MET A 19 -35.17 -3.20 11.76
C MET A 19 -35.44 -4.06 13.00
N ASN A 20 -35.18 -3.57 14.21
CA ASN A 20 -35.40 -4.34 15.42
C ASN A 20 -36.87 -4.28 15.88
N ASP A 21 -37.58 -5.37 15.62
CA ASP A 21 -39.01 -5.54 15.91
C ASP A 21 -39.37 -5.49 17.41
N LYS A 22 -38.37 -5.51 18.31
CA LYS A 22 -38.60 -5.45 19.76
C LYS A 22 -38.75 -4.02 20.29
N HIS A 23 -38.46 -3.01 19.49
CA HIS A 23 -38.63 -1.62 19.92
C HIS A 23 -40.10 -1.26 20.06
N SER A 24 -40.39 -0.41 21.05
CA SER A 24 -41.73 0.15 21.17
C SER A 24 -42.01 1.14 20.05
N ASP A 25 -43.30 1.35 19.74
CA ASP A 25 -43.73 2.35 18.76
C ASP A 25 -43.18 3.75 19.05
N ILE A 26 -42.94 4.07 20.32
CA ILE A 26 -42.37 5.36 20.75
C ILE A 26 -40.91 5.47 20.27
N VAL A 27 -40.11 4.42 20.48
CA VAL A 27 -38.71 4.39 20.04
C VAL A 27 -38.62 4.44 18.52
N ARG A 28 -39.46 3.67 17.83
CA ARG A 28 -39.52 3.68 16.35
C ARG A 28 -39.90 5.06 15.82
N LYS A 29 -40.90 5.73 16.42
CA LYS A 29 -41.25 7.12 16.05
C LYS A 29 -40.12 8.11 16.32
N ALA A 30 -39.39 7.96 17.41
CA ALA A 30 -38.24 8.81 17.71
C ALA A 30 -37.11 8.65 16.67
N LEU A 31 -36.81 7.42 16.25
CA LEU A 31 -35.83 7.14 15.20
C LEU A 31 -36.26 7.74 13.86
N LEU A 32 -37.52 7.56 13.46
CA LEU A 32 -38.05 8.16 12.23
C LEU A 32 -37.98 9.69 12.28
N PHE A 33 -38.33 10.30 13.40
CA PHE A 33 -38.23 11.74 13.59
C PHE A 33 -36.77 12.24 13.48
N GLN A 34 -35.80 11.48 14.01
CA GLN A 34 -34.39 11.81 13.85
C GLN A 34 -33.96 11.78 12.37
N VAL A 35 -34.37 10.75 11.62
CA VAL A 35 -34.10 10.66 10.18
C VAL A 35 -34.73 11.81 9.39
N GLU A 36 -35.98 12.16 9.70
CA GLU A 36 -36.66 13.32 9.10
C GLU A 36 -35.88 14.61 9.38
N ASN A 37 -35.48 14.83 10.63
CA ASN A 37 -34.70 16.00 11.03
C ASN A 37 -33.31 16.04 10.35
N MET A 38 -32.63 14.90 10.17
CA MET A 38 -31.37 14.86 9.41
C MET A 38 -31.57 15.25 7.94
N THR A 39 -32.71 14.89 7.36
CA THR A 39 -33.08 15.24 5.98
C THR A 39 -33.42 16.72 5.87
N GLU A 40 -34.21 17.26 6.81
CA GLU A 40 -34.55 18.68 6.87
C GLU A 40 -33.30 19.58 7.02
N ASN A 41 -32.33 19.13 7.81
CA ASN A 41 -31.04 19.81 7.98
C ASN A 41 -30.04 19.53 6.85
N LYS A 42 -30.45 18.79 5.80
CA LYS A 42 -29.63 18.45 4.63
C LYS A 42 -28.33 17.69 4.97
N LEU A 43 -28.34 16.94 6.07
CA LEU A 43 -27.25 16.03 6.41
C LEU A 43 -27.33 14.76 5.55
N ILE A 44 -28.55 14.34 5.22
CA ILE A 44 -28.81 13.23 4.29
C ILE A 44 -29.75 13.65 3.18
N GLU A 45 -29.63 12.99 2.04
CA GLU A 45 -30.52 13.19 0.90
C GLU A 45 -31.86 12.47 1.11
N VAL A 46 -32.92 12.98 0.49
CA VAL A 46 -34.27 12.39 0.56
C VAL A 46 -34.25 10.93 0.10
N ASP A 47 -33.50 10.61 -0.95
CA ASP A 47 -33.37 9.23 -1.43
C ASP A 47 -32.73 8.32 -0.37
N THR A 48 -31.75 8.81 0.38
CA THR A 48 -31.13 8.07 1.50
C THR A 48 -32.12 7.84 2.64
N GLN A 49 -32.98 8.81 2.95
CA GLN A 49 -34.08 8.63 3.91
C GLN A 49 -35.04 7.52 3.45
N VAL A 50 -35.42 7.51 2.17
CA VAL A 50 -36.34 6.51 1.62
C VAL A 50 -35.76 5.10 1.79
N GLU A 51 -34.50 4.89 1.41
CA GLU A 51 -33.85 3.58 1.54
C GLU A 51 -33.60 3.18 3.00
N LEU A 52 -33.23 4.14 3.86
CA LEU A 52 -33.06 3.89 5.29
C LEU A 52 -34.36 3.39 5.94
N THR A 53 -35.49 4.00 5.60
CA THR A 53 -36.81 3.66 6.17
C THR A 53 -37.51 2.50 5.48
N ASN A 54 -36.98 2.01 4.36
CA ASN A 54 -37.52 0.87 3.62
C ASN A 54 -37.36 -0.45 4.40
N GLU A 55 -38.46 -0.96 4.96
CA GLU A 55 -38.47 -2.21 5.75
C GLU A 55 -38.08 -3.46 4.95
N LYS A 56 -38.15 -3.41 3.61
CA LYS A 56 -37.79 -4.54 2.74
C LYS A 56 -36.30 -4.61 2.43
N MET A 57 -35.59 -3.49 2.59
CA MET A 57 -34.15 -3.41 2.30
C MET A 57 -33.36 -4.00 3.46
N LEU A 58 -32.50 -4.96 3.17
CA LEU A 58 -31.63 -5.58 4.16
C LEU A 58 -30.48 -4.64 4.56
N LEU A 59 -29.90 -4.89 5.73
CA LEU A 59 -28.78 -4.08 6.25
C LEU A 59 -27.57 -4.08 5.30
N ASP A 60 -27.25 -5.24 4.72
CA ASP A 60 -26.13 -5.38 3.79
C ASP A 60 -26.39 -4.63 2.46
N GLU A 61 -27.63 -4.67 1.96
CA GLU A 61 -28.02 -3.90 0.78
C GLU A 61 -27.91 -2.40 1.05
N PHE A 62 -28.35 -1.95 2.23
CA PHE A 62 -28.24 -0.55 2.63
C PHE A 62 -26.78 -0.12 2.78
N ARG A 63 -25.91 -0.99 3.30
CA ARG A 63 -24.47 -0.75 3.37
C ARG A 63 -23.85 -0.55 1.99
N LEU A 64 -24.20 -1.40 1.03
CA LEU A 64 -23.73 -1.25 -0.35
C LEU A 64 -24.22 0.06 -0.97
N TYR A 65 -25.48 0.42 -0.75
CA TYR A 65 -26.04 1.70 -1.19
C TYR A 65 -25.27 2.91 -0.64
N LEU A 66 -24.88 2.88 0.65
CA LEU A 66 -24.07 3.97 1.22
C LEU A 66 -22.68 4.04 0.60
N MET A 67 -22.08 2.90 0.22
CA MET A 67 -20.76 2.86 -0.40
C MET A 67 -20.74 3.46 -1.81
N GLU A 68 -21.87 3.48 -2.51
CA GLU A 68 -22.00 4.12 -3.82
C GLU A 68 -22.05 5.66 -3.72
N LYS A 69 -22.22 6.21 -2.52
CA LYS A 69 -22.40 7.64 -2.28
C LYS A 69 -21.17 8.27 -1.61
N PRO A 70 -20.44 9.16 -2.30
CA PRO A 70 -19.23 9.78 -1.78
C PRO A 70 -19.42 10.54 -0.46
N SER A 71 -20.62 11.07 -0.20
CA SER A 71 -20.96 11.80 1.04
C SER A 71 -20.92 10.93 2.31
N TYR A 72 -20.99 9.60 2.17
CA TYR A 72 -20.97 8.66 3.30
C TYR A 72 -19.68 7.84 3.37
N MET A 73 -18.77 8.06 2.41
CA MET A 73 -17.47 7.43 2.36
C MET A 73 -16.43 8.29 3.08
N LYS A 74 -15.41 7.63 3.63
CA LYS A 74 -14.20 8.32 4.08
C LYS A 74 -13.54 9.02 2.92
N THR A 75 -12.94 10.16 3.21
CA THR A 75 -12.08 10.88 2.28
C THR A 75 -10.77 10.13 2.06
N ALA A 76 -10.09 10.44 0.95
CA ALA A 76 -8.77 9.87 0.69
C ALA A 76 -7.73 10.25 1.76
N GLU A 77 -7.90 11.38 2.43
CA GLU A 77 -7.03 11.83 3.53
C GLU A 77 -7.24 11.00 4.79
N GLU A 78 -8.49 10.73 5.17
CA GLU A 78 -8.82 9.84 6.30
C GLU A 78 -8.30 8.41 6.06
N LEU A 79 -8.53 7.86 4.87
CA LEU A 79 -8.02 6.54 4.50
C LEU A 79 -6.49 6.50 4.52
N ARG A 80 -5.83 7.54 4.03
CA ARG A 80 -4.37 7.64 4.07
C ARG A 80 -3.83 7.57 5.50
N GLY A 81 -4.44 8.29 6.43
CA GLY A 81 -4.03 8.26 7.84
C GLY A 81 -4.14 6.87 8.45
N GLU A 82 -5.19 6.12 8.11
CA GLU A 82 -5.34 4.72 8.55
C GLU A 82 -4.29 3.80 7.93
N TYR A 83 -4.02 3.95 6.62
CA TYR A 83 -3.06 3.12 5.92
C TYR A 83 -1.64 3.41 6.40
N ASP A 84 -1.32 4.67 6.71
CA ASP A 84 -0.02 5.07 7.26
C ASP A 84 0.19 4.51 8.66
N ALA A 85 -0.83 4.46 9.50
CA ALA A 85 -0.72 3.81 10.82
C ALA A 85 -0.42 2.30 10.70
N ILE A 86 -1.03 1.61 9.72
CA ILE A 86 -0.74 0.21 9.43
C ILE A 86 0.71 0.06 8.92
N ARG A 87 1.12 0.88 7.96
CA ARG A 87 2.48 0.91 7.41
C ARG A 87 3.51 1.13 8.51
N GLU A 88 3.28 2.08 9.41
CA GLU A 88 4.14 2.36 10.57
C GLU A 88 4.21 1.15 11.49
N SER A 89 3.09 0.52 11.84
CA SER A 89 3.07 -0.69 12.67
C SER A 89 3.88 -1.83 12.08
N ILE A 90 3.78 -2.05 10.76
CA ILE A 90 4.58 -3.05 10.04
C ILE A 90 6.07 -2.66 10.06
N THR A 91 6.38 -1.40 9.81
CA THR A 91 7.76 -0.87 9.77
C THR A 91 8.45 -0.99 11.12
N GLU A 92 7.77 -0.66 12.22
CA GLU A 92 8.30 -0.79 13.59
C GLU A 92 8.66 -2.24 13.96
N LYS A 93 7.97 -3.21 13.36
CA LYS A 93 8.21 -4.65 13.54
C LYS A 93 9.32 -5.18 12.63
N MET A 94 9.79 -4.41 11.65
CA MET A 94 10.90 -4.81 10.78
C MET A 94 12.21 -4.79 11.56
N ASN A 95 13.03 -5.81 11.35
CA ASN A 95 14.35 -5.92 11.93
C ASN A 95 15.38 -6.12 10.81
N THR A 96 15.69 -5.04 10.11
CA THR A 96 16.65 -4.99 9.02
C THR A 96 17.50 -3.74 9.12
N GLU A 97 18.78 -3.85 8.78
CA GLU A 97 19.69 -2.71 8.62
C GLU A 97 19.60 -2.12 7.19
N VAL A 98 18.93 -2.82 6.28
CA VAL A 98 18.69 -2.37 4.91
C VAL A 98 17.69 -1.21 4.93
N ASN A 99 18.07 -0.11 4.30
CA ASN A 99 17.18 1.04 4.15
C ASN A 99 16.06 0.71 3.16
N LEU A 100 14.81 0.79 3.61
CA LEU A 100 13.62 0.58 2.79
C LEU A 100 12.80 1.86 2.75
N GLU A 101 12.50 2.35 1.55
CA GLU A 101 11.49 3.39 1.40
C GLU A 101 10.11 2.76 1.53
N SER A 102 9.13 3.49 2.06
CA SER A 102 7.76 2.97 2.18
C SER A 102 6.69 4.05 2.04
N PHE A 103 5.56 3.68 1.45
CA PHE A 103 4.42 4.58 1.29
C PHE A 103 3.09 3.81 1.17
N SER A 104 2.01 4.52 1.50
CA SER A 104 0.64 4.00 1.43
C SER A 104 -0.07 4.54 0.19
N ASN A 105 -0.66 3.65 -0.62
CA ASN A 105 -1.42 4.00 -1.81
C ASN A 105 -2.92 3.78 -1.58
N VAL A 106 -3.67 4.88 -1.47
CA VAL A 106 -5.12 4.84 -1.25
C VAL A 106 -5.89 4.38 -2.48
N GLN A 107 -5.41 4.70 -3.68
CA GLN A 107 -6.11 4.35 -4.93
C GLN A 107 -6.03 2.86 -5.22
N ASP A 108 -4.83 2.29 -5.05
CA ASP A 108 -4.59 0.86 -5.30
C ASP A 108 -4.84 0.00 -4.05
N GLU A 109 -5.16 0.63 -2.91
CA GLU A 109 -5.39 -0.05 -1.62
C GLU A 109 -4.22 -0.95 -1.23
N THR A 110 -3.00 -0.42 -1.30
CA THR A 110 -1.77 -1.14 -1.01
C THR A 110 -0.80 -0.34 -0.14
N ILE A 111 0.07 -1.05 0.57
CA ILE A 111 1.29 -0.53 1.18
C ILE A 111 2.46 -1.05 0.38
N THR A 112 3.39 -0.16 0.01
CA THR A 112 4.57 -0.50 -0.76
C THR A 112 5.82 -0.24 0.05
N PHE A 113 6.76 -1.18 0.00
CA PHE A 113 8.14 -1.02 0.47
C PHE A 113 9.09 -1.19 -0.71
N ILE A 114 10.15 -0.37 -0.77
CA ILE A 114 11.11 -0.37 -1.87
C ILE A 114 12.52 -0.53 -1.31
N GLN A 115 13.23 -1.51 -1.85
CA GLN A 115 14.67 -1.67 -1.68
C GLN A 115 15.36 -1.31 -2.99
N THR A 116 16.30 -0.36 -2.95
CA THR A 116 17.04 0.08 -4.13
C THR A 116 18.43 -0.54 -4.13
N PHE A 117 18.78 -1.21 -5.23
CA PHE A 117 20.13 -1.70 -5.49
C PHE A 117 20.89 -0.73 -6.38
N GLU A 118 22.13 -0.40 -6.02
CA GLU A 118 22.89 0.62 -6.71
C GLU A 118 24.22 0.11 -7.26
N LEU A 119 24.56 0.56 -8.46
CA LEU A 119 25.92 0.51 -9.03
C LEU A 119 26.44 1.93 -9.17
N ASP A 120 27.23 2.35 -8.20
CA ASP A 120 27.88 3.66 -8.23
C ASP A 120 29.04 3.73 -9.24
N LEU A 121 29.50 4.95 -9.51
CA LEU A 121 30.62 5.18 -10.43
C LEU A 121 31.96 4.68 -9.89
N GLU A 122 32.12 4.57 -8.59
CA GLU A 122 33.35 4.07 -7.99
C GLU A 122 33.51 2.58 -8.26
N TRP A 123 32.45 1.81 -8.09
CA TRP A 123 32.35 0.41 -8.49
C TRP A 123 32.67 0.25 -9.98
N VAL A 124 32.07 1.07 -10.85
CA VAL A 124 32.34 1.04 -12.30
C VAL A 124 33.82 1.31 -12.59
N LYS A 125 34.44 2.28 -11.92
CA LYS A 125 35.88 2.59 -12.08
C LYS A 125 36.73 1.37 -11.76
N HIS A 126 36.47 0.74 -10.61
CA HIS A 126 37.23 -0.42 -10.13
C HIS A 126 37.01 -1.66 -11.00
N TYR A 127 35.74 -1.99 -11.31
CA TYR A 127 35.38 -3.19 -12.05
C TYR A 127 35.93 -3.19 -13.49
N PHE A 128 35.86 -2.04 -14.18
CA PHE A 128 36.37 -1.93 -15.56
C PHE A 128 37.83 -1.49 -15.65
N ALA A 129 38.49 -1.23 -14.52
CA ALA A 129 39.85 -0.68 -14.45
C ALA A 129 40.03 0.57 -15.34
N VAL A 130 39.05 1.48 -15.29
CA VAL A 130 39.01 2.68 -16.15
C VAL A 130 39.57 3.89 -15.42
N LYS A 131 40.28 4.75 -16.15
CA LYS A 131 40.77 6.01 -15.60
C LYS A 131 39.63 7.00 -15.47
N GLU A 132 39.76 7.94 -14.54
CA GLU A 132 38.77 8.99 -14.31
C GLU A 132 38.47 9.82 -15.57
N SER A 133 39.46 10.01 -16.44
CA SER A 133 39.29 10.70 -17.73
C SER A 133 38.34 9.99 -18.71
N ASP A 134 38.14 8.68 -18.56
CA ASP A 134 37.31 7.87 -19.47
C ASP A 134 35.85 7.73 -19.00
N ILE A 135 35.57 8.06 -17.74
CA ILE A 135 34.24 7.96 -17.12
C ILE A 135 33.16 8.76 -17.88
N PRO A 136 33.38 10.03 -18.27
CA PRO A 136 32.36 10.79 -19.01
C PRO A 136 31.99 10.17 -20.37
N ARG A 137 32.88 9.35 -20.96
CA ARG A 137 32.60 8.64 -22.20
C ARG A 137 31.81 7.35 -21.97
N LEU A 138 32.04 6.69 -20.84
CA LEU A 138 31.50 5.38 -20.49
C LEU A 138 30.09 5.46 -19.87
N VAL A 139 29.83 6.52 -19.11
CA VAL A 139 28.58 6.80 -18.37
C VAL A 139 27.56 7.61 -19.19
N LYS A 140 27.83 7.83 -20.48
CA LYS A 140 26.85 8.47 -21.38
C LYS A 140 25.51 7.74 -21.33
N GLU A 141 24.44 8.47 -21.52
CA GLU A 141 23.11 7.90 -21.74
C GLU A 141 23.19 6.87 -22.88
N ASN A 142 22.67 5.66 -22.65
CA ASN A 142 22.81 4.50 -23.56
C ASN A 142 24.27 4.03 -23.85
N GLY A 143 25.22 4.46 -23.04
CA GLY A 143 26.62 4.04 -23.07
C GLY A 143 26.81 2.59 -22.65
N PHE A 144 28.05 2.11 -22.76
CA PHE A 144 28.39 0.73 -22.40
C PHE A 144 28.10 0.41 -20.93
N VAL A 145 28.41 1.34 -20.01
CA VAL A 145 28.17 1.14 -18.58
C VAL A 145 26.68 1.07 -18.28
N ALA A 146 25.86 1.93 -18.88
CA ALA A 146 24.41 1.87 -18.74
C ALA A 146 23.85 0.52 -19.19
N LYS A 147 24.26 0.02 -20.35
CA LYS A 147 23.83 -1.30 -20.86
C LYS A 147 24.31 -2.44 -19.96
N PHE A 148 25.52 -2.34 -19.45
CA PHE A 148 26.06 -3.32 -18.51
C PHE A 148 25.26 -3.32 -17.20
N ALA A 149 25.00 -2.14 -16.63
CA ALA A 149 24.24 -1.99 -15.38
C ALA A 149 22.84 -2.58 -15.52
N VAL A 150 22.14 -2.26 -16.62
CA VAL A 150 20.85 -2.88 -16.97
C VAL A 150 20.94 -4.40 -16.94
N LEU A 151 21.84 -4.99 -17.73
CA LEU A 151 21.94 -6.46 -17.81
C LEU A 151 22.39 -7.10 -16.50
N ARG A 152 23.26 -6.42 -15.74
CA ARG A 152 23.85 -6.95 -14.52
C ARG A 152 22.87 -6.90 -13.36
N LEU A 153 22.26 -5.75 -13.09
CA LEU A 153 21.30 -5.59 -12.00
C LEU A 153 20.07 -6.46 -12.22
N LEU A 154 19.46 -6.41 -13.42
CA LEU A 154 18.30 -7.24 -13.75
C LEU A 154 18.59 -8.71 -13.51
N LYS A 155 19.72 -9.20 -14.04
CA LYS A 155 20.11 -10.61 -13.85
C LYS A 155 20.35 -10.96 -12.39
N LEU A 156 21.03 -10.11 -11.61
CA LEU A 156 21.33 -10.40 -10.21
C LEU A 156 20.05 -10.53 -9.39
N VAL A 157 19.12 -9.59 -9.58
CA VAL A 157 17.84 -9.60 -8.87
C VAL A 157 16.95 -10.75 -9.35
N ASP A 158 16.92 -11.04 -10.66
CA ASP A 158 16.21 -12.21 -11.22
C ASP A 158 16.76 -13.53 -10.67
N ASP A 159 18.08 -13.69 -10.64
CA ASP A 159 18.73 -14.90 -10.11
C ASP A 159 18.41 -15.08 -8.61
N PHE A 160 18.39 -13.99 -7.84
CA PHE A 160 17.98 -14.00 -6.42
C PHE A 160 16.51 -14.40 -6.27
N MET A 161 15.61 -13.74 -7.00
CA MET A 161 14.17 -14.05 -6.97
C MET A 161 13.91 -15.51 -7.34
N ALA A 162 14.62 -16.06 -8.32
CA ALA A 162 14.43 -17.44 -8.77
C ALA A 162 15.00 -18.49 -7.79
N SER A 163 16.05 -18.16 -7.04
CA SER A 163 16.85 -19.15 -6.29
C SER A 163 16.67 -19.08 -4.78
N ASN A 164 16.28 -17.92 -4.25
CA ASN A 164 16.32 -17.61 -2.83
C ASN A 164 15.00 -17.09 -2.27
N MET A 165 14.06 -16.67 -3.13
CA MET A 165 12.77 -16.14 -2.68
C MET A 165 11.79 -17.27 -2.37
N SER A 166 11.26 -17.27 -1.15
CA SER A 166 10.10 -18.07 -0.79
C SER A 166 8.82 -17.29 -1.10
N GLU A 167 7.79 -17.99 -1.57
CA GLU A 167 6.44 -17.40 -1.68
C GLU A 167 5.90 -16.98 -0.31
N ASN A 168 5.08 -15.93 -0.29
CA ASN A 168 4.38 -15.43 0.88
C ASN A 168 2.93 -15.10 0.50
N ASP A 169 1.99 -15.45 1.36
CA ASP A 169 0.55 -15.26 1.08
C ASP A 169 0.12 -13.78 1.14
N TYR A 170 0.89 -12.92 1.80
CA TYR A 170 0.52 -11.52 2.10
C TYR A 170 1.37 -10.49 1.34
N VAL A 171 2.51 -10.90 0.82
CA VAL A 171 3.50 -9.98 0.23
C VAL A 171 3.83 -10.42 -1.19
N ASP A 172 3.40 -9.62 -2.17
CA ASP A 172 3.84 -9.74 -3.55
C ASP A 172 5.19 -9.05 -3.69
N VAL A 173 6.15 -9.71 -4.33
CA VAL A 173 7.49 -9.15 -4.53
C VAL A 173 7.84 -9.15 -6.01
N LYS A 174 8.19 -7.97 -6.51
CA LYS A 174 8.56 -7.76 -7.91
C LYS A 174 9.73 -6.81 -7.98
N ARG A 175 10.63 -7.01 -8.93
CA ARG A 175 11.58 -5.96 -9.31
C ARG A 175 10.95 -5.02 -10.34
N ASP A 176 11.44 -3.79 -10.39
CA ASP A 176 11.20 -2.92 -11.55
C ASP A 176 11.79 -3.56 -12.81
N ASP A 177 11.22 -3.22 -13.96
CA ASP A 177 11.72 -3.60 -15.27
C ASP A 177 12.81 -2.66 -15.78
N ASN A 178 12.90 -1.46 -15.20
CA ASN A 178 13.80 -0.42 -15.68
C ASN A 178 14.90 -0.10 -14.68
N VAL A 179 16.14 -0.30 -15.11
CA VAL A 179 17.29 0.30 -14.43
C VAL A 179 17.36 1.78 -14.80
N TYR A 180 17.36 2.64 -13.79
CA TYR A 180 17.41 4.09 -13.95
C TYR A 180 18.73 4.66 -13.43
N MET A 181 19.05 5.89 -13.82
CA MET A 181 20.20 6.63 -13.28
C MET A 181 19.70 7.59 -12.22
N ASN A 182 20.15 7.44 -10.98
CA ASN A 182 19.98 8.46 -9.97
C ASN A 182 21.02 9.57 -10.21
N VAL A 183 20.54 10.75 -10.56
CA VAL A 183 21.38 11.90 -10.93
C VAL A 183 22.13 12.47 -9.72
N GLU A 184 21.54 12.38 -8.52
CA GLU A 184 22.11 12.95 -7.30
C GLU A 184 23.30 12.13 -6.81
N THR A 185 23.14 10.82 -6.77
CA THR A 185 24.18 9.86 -6.35
C THR A 185 25.08 9.43 -7.50
N SER A 186 24.70 9.74 -8.74
CA SER A 186 25.37 9.24 -9.96
C SER A 186 25.45 7.71 -10.02
N SER A 187 24.46 7.00 -9.48
CA SER A 187 24.40 5.53 -9.50
C SER A 187 23.33 5.00 -10.45
N TYR A 188 23.57 3.81 -11.00
CA TYR A 188 22.52 3.05 -11.68
C TYR A 188 21.74 2.24 -10.65
N CYS A 189 20.42 2.41 -10.64
CA CYS A 189 19.53 1.89 -9.61
C CYS A 189 18.55 0.88 -10.20
N LEU A 190 18.22 -0.14 -9.41
CA LEU A 190 17.13 -1.07 -9.67
C LEU A 190 16.36 -1.31 -8.38
N ASP A 191 15.04 -1.19 -8.46
CA ASP A 191 14.18 -1.33 -7.29
C ASP A 191 13.60 -2.74 -7.18
N LEU A 192 13.57 -3.26 -5.96
CA LEU A 192 12.81 -4.44 -5.54
C LEU A 192 11.67 -3.97 -4.65
N ILE A 193 10.46 -4.24 -5.10
CA ILE A 193 9.20 -3.69 -4.63
C ILE A 193 8.44 -4.80 -3.91
N TYR A 194 8.09 -4.54 -2.66
CA TYR A 194 7.25 -5.39 -1.83
C TYR A 194 5.88 -4.72 -1.72
N THR A 195 4.83 -5.38 -2.18
CA THR A 195 3.46 -4.87 -2.18
C THR A 195 2.60 -5.71 -1.24
N VAL A 196 1.93 -5.03 -0.32
CA VAL A 196 1.00 -5.63 0.64
C VAL A 196 -0.38 -5.05 0.39
N SER A 197 -1.39 -5.90 0.22
CA SER A 197 -2.79 -5.48 0.16
C SER A 197 -3.23 -4.91 1.51
N ILE A 198 -4.03 -3.85 1.48
CA ILE A 198 -4.64 -3.31 2.70
C ILE A 198 -5.59 -4.30 3.35
N ASP A 199 -6.27 -5.15 2.58
CA ASP A 199 -7.17 -6.18 3.12
C ASP A 199 -6.40 -7.24 3.92
N ASP A 200 -5.15 -7.52 3.56
CA ASP A 200 -4.29 -8.43 4.33
C ASP A 200 -3.65 -7.68 5.52
N ALA A 201 -3.19 -6.45 5.27
CA ALA A 201 -2.50 -5.63 6.27
C ALA A 201 -3.43 -5.08 7.36
N GLU A 202 -4.75 -5.08 7.21
CA GLU A 202 -5.64 -4.63 8.27
C GLU A 202 -5.75 -5.62 9.44
N VAL A 203 -5.35 -6.88 9.22
CA VAL A 203 -5.37 -7.91 10.25
C VAL A 203 -4.08 -7.80 11.06
N GLU A 204 -4.15 -7.22 12.26
CA GLU A 204 -2.97 -6.89 13.09
C GLU A 204 -2.03 -8.09 13.34
N ASP A 205 -2.60 -9.30 13.47
CA ASP A 205 -1.86 -10.55 13.66
C ASP A 205 -0.94 -10.90 12.47
N THR A 206 -1.20 -10.35 11.27
CA THR A 206 -0.37 -10.59 10.07
C THR A 206 0.89 -9.71 10.05
N HIS A 207 0.91 -8.60 10.81
CA HIS A 207 1.97 -7.59 10.70
C HIS A 207 3.34 -8.18 11.01
N GLU A 208 3.45 -9.05 12.01
CA GLU A 208 4.72 -9.68 12.38
C GLU A 208 5.23 -10.61 11.27
N GLY A 209 4.32 -11.36 10.63
CA GLY A 209 4.65 -12.23 9.51
C GLY A 209 5.13 -11.45 8.29
N ILE A 210 4.41 -10.39 7.92
CA ILE A 210 4.76 -9.47 6.83
C ILE A 210 6.12 -8.81 7.09
N ALA A 211 6.29 -8.21 8.27
CA ALA A 211 7.52 -7.51 8.64
C ALA A 211 8.74 -8.44 8.64
N LYS A 212 8.59 -9.65 9.18
CA LYS A 212 9.66 -10.66 9.20
C LYS A 212 10.03 -11.11 7.79
N PHE A 213 9.04 -11.35 6.93
CA PHE A 213 9.27 -11.77 5.56
C PHE A 213 10.04 -10.70 4.77
N ILE A 214 9.58 -9.45 4.83
CA ILE A 214 10.25 -8.32 4.15
C ILE A 214 11.65 -8.12 4.71
N SER A 215 11.83 -8.11 6.04
CA SER A 215 13.16 -7.92 6.67
C SER A 215 14.15 -9.00 6.24
N THR A 216 13.72 -10.27 6.25
CA THR A 216 14.56 -11.40 5.88
C THR A 216 14.93 -11.34 4.40
N THR A 217 13.94 -11.13 3.53
CA THR A 217 14.14 -11.06 2.09
C THR A 217 15.03 -9.89 1.71
N ALA A 218 14.83 -8.72 2.32
CA ALA A 218 15.65 -7.53 2.07
C ALA A 218 17.10 -7.73 2.51
N THR A 219 17.31 -8.35 3.68
CA THR A 219 18.66 -8.68 4.17
C THR A 219 19.36 -9.69 3.28
N ASP A 220 18.65 -10.75 2.87
CA ASP A 220 19.22 -11.81 2.04
C ASP A 220 19.51 -11.31 0.62
N SER A 221 18.65 -10.45 0.06
CA SER A 221 18.83 -9.86 -1.27
C SER A 221 20.01 -8.89 -1.28
N ASP A 222 20.13 -8.03 -0.26
CA ASP A 222 21.23 -7.08 -0.10
C ASP A 222 22.57 -7.82 -0.02
N LYS A 223 22.63 -8.85 0.83
CA LYS A 223 23.80 -9.69 0.96
C LYS A 223 24.15 -10.40 -0.35
N TYR A 224 23.16 -11.00 -1.03
CA TYR A 224 23.37 -11.71 -2.28
C TYR A 224 23.92 -10.78 -3.37
N VAL A 225 23.33 -9.60 -3.54
CA VAL A 225 23.75 -8.62 -4.54
C VAL A 225 25.15 -8.11 -4.21
N THR A 226 25.41 -7.75 -2.95
CA THR A 226 26.73 -7.27 -2.49
C THR A 226 27.84 -8.32 -2.69
N ASP A 227 27.59 -9.58 -2.34
CA ASP A 227 28.54 -10.68 -2.53
C ASP A 227 28.85 -10.96 -4.02
N LYS A 228 27.93 -10.60 -4.93
CA LYS A 228 28.11 -10.78 -6.39
C LYS A 228 28.68 -9.55 -7.09
N LEU A 229 28.70 -8.41 -6.41
CA LEU A 229 29.28 -7.17 -6.91
C LEU A 229 30.68 -6.90 -6.34
N SER A 230 31.06 -7.52 -5.22
CA SER A 230 32.43 -7.54 -4.70
C SER A 230 33.40 -8.37 -5.55
#